data_AF-A0A1C4NX58-F1
#
_entry.id   AF-A0A1C4NX58-F1
#
_cell.length_a   1.000
_cell.length_b   1.000
_cell.length_c   1.000
_cell.angle_alpha   90.00
_cell.angle_beta   90.00
_cell.angle_gamma   90.00
#
_symmetry.space_group_name_H-M   'P 1'
#
loop_
_entity.id
_entity.type
_entity.pdbx_description
1 polymer ?
#
loop_
_entity_poly.entity_id
_entity_poly.type
_entity_poly.pdbx_seq_one_letter_code
_entity_poly.pdbx_strand_id
1 'polypeptide(L)'
;MRDAPPARAVLLDVDGVLLDSAASHRRVWDTWALRNGLAPEAVWPLTFGRRPEDTVRAAAPALDAAAERRALDALLAAEGDAVPPVPGAGGLLAALEAARVPWALVT
;
A
#
# COMPACT_ATOMS: atom_id res chain seq x y z
N MET A 1 8.00 26.31 21.06
CA MET A 1 7.55 25.00 20.54
C MET A 1 6.93 24.29 21.73
N ARG A 2 5.62 24.00 21.72
CA ARG A 2 4.99 23.31 22.87
C ARG A 2 5.39 21.84 22.80
N ASP A 3 6.01 21.33 23.86
CA ASP A 3 6.29 19.91 24.03
C ASP A 3 4.96 19.15 24.05
N ALA A 4 4.67 18.43 22.97
CA ALA A 4 3.57 17.48 22.98
C ALA A 4 3.92 16.39 24.00
N PRO A 5 2.95 15.94 24.83
CA PRO A 5 3.19 14.81 25.70
C PRO A 5 3.61 13.59 24.85
N PRO A 6 4.50 12.72 25.37
CA PRO A 6 4.96 11.55 24.63
C PRO A 6 3.76 10.69 24.19
N ALA A 7 3.80 10.21 22.94
CA ALA A 7 2.76 9.36 22.39
C ALA A 7 2.61 8.10 23.26
N ARG A 8 1.37 7.73 23.60
CA ARG A 8 1.11 6.53 24.40
C ARG A 8 1.15 5.23 23.58
N ALA A 9 1.02 5.33 22.26
CA ALA A 9 1.15 4.24 21.31
C ALA A 9 1.42 4.81 19.91
N VAL A 10 1.91 3.97 19.00
CA VAL A 10 2.12 4.29 17.57
C VAL A 10 1.37 3.30 16.70
N LEU A 11 0.62 3.80 15.71
CA LEU A 11 -0.01 2.96 14.69
C LEU A 11 0.77 3.17 13.39
N LEU A 12 1.20 2.08 12.77
CA LEU A 12 2.06 2.08 11.59
C LEU A 12 1.31 1.47 10.42
N ASP A 13 1.27 2.19 9.31
CA ASP A 13 0.99 1.58 8.01
C ASP A 13 2.19 0.74 7.55
N VAL A 14 2.00 -0.10 6.53
CA VAL A 14 3.05 -0.97 5.98
C VAL A 14 3.54 -0.43 4.64
N ASP A 15 2.64 -0.28 3.67
CA ASP A 15 2.97 0.05 2.29
C ASP A 15 3.42 1.51 2.16
N GLY A 16 4.67 1.72 1.74
CA GLY A 16 5.27 3.05 1.65
C GLY A 16 5.68 3.66 3.01
N VAL A 17 5.46 2.96 4.12
CA VAL A 17 5.88 3.38 5.47
C VAL A 17 6.96 2.47 6.04
N LEU A 18 6.72 1.16 6.08
CA LEU A 18 7.69 0.16 6.53
C LEU A 18 8.38 -0.55 5.36
N LEU A 19 7.63 -0.79 4.28
CA LEU A 19 8.09 -1.51 3.10
C LEU A 19 7.92 -0.62 1.85
N ASP A 20 8.94 -0.58 0.99
CA ASP A 20 8.90 0.15 -0.28
C ASP A 20 8.24 -0.70 -1.37
N SER A 21 6.92 -0.80 -1.28
CA SER A 21 6.07 -1.57 -2.20
C SER A 21 5.60 -0.77 -3.42
N ALA A 22 5.95 0.53 -3.51
CA ALA A 22 5.40 1.44 -4.50
C ALA A 22 5.67 0.98 -5.94
N ALA A 23 6.88 0.50 -6.22
CA ALA A 23 7.25 0.04 -7.55
C ALA A 23 6.49 -1.22 -8.00
N SER A 24 6.28 -2.18 -7.10
CA SER A 24 5.49 -3.39 -7.39
C SER A 24 4.02 -3.06 -7.58
N HIS A 25 3.47 -2.26 -6.66
CA HIS A 25 2.08 -1.80 -6.74
C HIS A 25 1.81 -1.03 -8.04
N ARG A 26 2.75 -0.18 -8.48
CA ARG A 26 2.69 0.52 -9.75
C ARG A 26 2.62 -0.43 -10.94
N ARG A 27 3.49 -1.44 -11.00
CA ARG A 27 3.49 -2.43 -12.10
C ARG A 27 2.19 -3.23 -12.18
N VAL A 28 1.65 -3.62 -11.03
CA VAL A 28 0.37 -4.34 -10.94
C VAL A 28 -0.77 -3.50 -11.53
N TRP A 29 -0.89 -2.24 -11.11
CA TRP A 29 -1.92 -1.33 -11.63
C TRP A 29 -1.72 -0.96 -13.10
N ASP A 30 -0.49 -0.72 -13.53
CA ASP A 30 -0.19 -0.45 -14.94
C ASP A 30 -0.59 -1.65 -15.81
N THR A 31 -0.27 -2.87 -15.37
CA THR A 31 -0.66 -4.10 -16.06
C THR A 31 -2.18 -4.27 -16.12
N TRP A 32 -2.87 -4.05 -15.00
CA TRP A 32 -4.33 -4.14 -14.96
C TRP A 32 -5.00 -3.09 -15.83
N ALA A 33 -4.51 -1.85 -15.80
CA ALA A 33 -5.05 -0.75 -16.60
C ALA A 33 -4.92 -1.06 -18.10
N LEU A 34 -3.73 -1.48 -18.54
CA LEU A 34 -3.48 -1.85 -19.94
C LEU A 34 -4.36 -3.01 -20.41
N ARG A 35 -4.55 -4.05 -19.57
CA ARG A 35 -5.44 -5.19 -19.88
C ARG A 35 -6.90 -4.78 -20.06
N ASN A 36 -7.34 -3.75 -19.36
CA ASN A 36 -8.70 -3.22 -19.41
C ASN A 36 -8.85 -2.02 -20.36
N GLY A 37 -7.84 -1.71 -21.18
CA GLY A 37 -7.90 -0.62 -22.16
C GLY A 37 -7.90 0.79 -21.54
N LEU A 38 -7.41 0.92 -20.31
CA LEU A 38 -7.33 2.18 -19.57
C LEU A 38 -5.90 2.75 -19.64
N ALA A 39 -5.79 4.07 -19.59
CA ALA A 39 -4.50 4.73 -19.46
C ALA A 39 -3.96 4.55 -18.03
N PRO A 40 -2.76 3.98 -17.83
CA PRO A 40 -2.19 3.77 -16.50
C PRO A 40 -2.13 5.05 -15.65
N GLU A 41 -1.76 6.18 -16.25
CA GLU A 41 -1.68 7.47 -15.55
C GLU A 41 -3.04 8.03 -15.13
N ALA A 42 -4.14 7.58 -15.73
CA ALA A 42 -5.49 7.94 -15.27
C ALA A 42 -5.93 7.08 -14.09
N VAL A 43 -5.45 5.84 -14.00
CA VAL A 43 -5.78 4.89 -12.93
C VAL A 43 -4.91 5.15 -11.70
N TRP A 44 -3.63 5.46 -11.87
CA TRP A 44 -2.65 5.56 -10.78
C TRP A 44 -3.06 6.50 -9.63
N PRO A 45 -3.58 7.72 -9.86
CA PRO A 45 -4.00 8.59 -8.76
C PRO A 45 -5.18 8.06 -7.94
N LEU A 46 -5.92 7.09 -8.48
CA LEU A 46 -7.09 6.49 -7.82
C LEU A 46 -6.70 5.38 -6.85
N THR A 47 -5.45 4.90 -6.84
CA THR A 47 -5.04 3.71 -6.08
C THR A 47 -4.67 4.00 -4.63
N PHE A 48 -4.31 5.24 -4.30
CA PHE A 48 -3.74 5.59 -3.00
C PHE A 48 -4.77 5.53 -1.86
N GLY A 49 -4.46 4.76 -0.81
CA GLY A 49 -5.26 4.67 0.41
C GLY A 49 -6.67 4.12 0.17
N ARG A 50 -6.87 3.36 -0.91
CA ARG A 50 -8.17 2.80 -1.29
C ARG A 50 -8.06 1.30 -1.46
N ARG A 51 -9.16 0.62 -1.16
CA ARG A 51 -9.28 -0.79 -1.48
C ARG A 51 -9.30 -0.95 -3.01
N PRO A 52 -8.63 -1.98 -3.56
CA PRO A 52 -8.59 -2.19 -5.00
C PRO A 52 -9.97 -2.20 -5.68
N GLU A 53 -10.99 -2.74 -5.02
CA GLU A 53 -12.36 -2.77 -5.52
C GLU A 53 -12.95 -1.36 -5.69
N ASP A 54 -12.64 -0.45 -4.78
CA ASP A 54 -13.09 0.94 -4.85
C ASP A 54 -12.41 1.68 -6.01
N THR A 55 -11.13 1.39 -6.25
CA THR A 55 -10.39 1.87 -7.42
C THR A 55 -10.97 1.32 -8.72
N VAL A 56 -11.26 0.02 -8.80
CA VAL A 56 -11.89 -0.60 -9.99
C VAL A 56 -13.24 0.05 -10.28
N ARG A 57 -14.10 0.23 -9.26
CA ARG A 57 -15.41 0.89 -9.45
C ARG A 57 -15.27 2.32 -9.97
N ALA A 58 -14.24 3.05 -9.54
CA ALA A 58 -13.99 4.41 -10.00
C ALA A 58 -13.42 4.46 -11.43
N ALA A 59 -12.48 3.58 -11.76
CA ALA A 59 -11.78 3.57 -13.04
C ALA A 59 -12.55 2.86 -14.16
N ALA A 60 -13.31 1.83 -13.83
CA ALA A 60 -14.00 0.94 -14.75
C ALA A 60 -15.32 0.42 -14.15
N PRO A 61 -16.35 1.29 -14.02
CA PRO A 61 -17.60 0.95 -13.33
C PRO A 61 -18.41 -0.19 -13.97
N ALA A 62 -18.09 -0.54 -15.22
CA ALA A 62 -18.71 -1.66 -15.94
C ALA A 62 -18.11 -3.03 -15.58
N LEU A 63 -16.95 -3.08 -14.93
CA LEU A 63 -16.29 -4.34 -14.55
C LEU A 63 -16.80 -4.84 -13.20
N ASP A 64 -16.77 -6.16 -13.01
CA ASP A 64 -17.01 -6.76 -11.70
C ASP A 64 -15.80 -6.53 -10.79
N ALA A 65 -15.92 -5.58 -9.87
CA ALA A 65 -14.86 -5.21 -8.94
C ALA A 65 -14.34 -6.39 -8.10
N ALA A 66 -15.17 -7.39 -7.78
CA ALA A 66 -14.72 -8.56 -7.02
C ALA A 66 -13.91 -9.53 -7.89
N ALA A 67 -14.25 -9.66 -9.18
CA ALA A 67 -13.46 -10.43 -10.13
C ALA A 67 -12.11 -9.76 -10.43
N GLU A 68 -12.12 -8.44 -10.65
CA GLU A 68 -10.90 -7.67 -10.91
C GLU A 68 -10.00 -7.64 -9.68
N ARG A 69 -10.56 -7.64 -8.47
CA ARG A 69 -9.77 -7.82 -7.24
C ARG A 69 -8.93 -9.09 -7.28
N ARG A 70 -9.55 -10.23 -7.64
CA ARG A 70 -8.83 -11.51 -7.74
C ARG A 70 -7.75 -11.47 -8.83
N ALA A 71 -7.99 -10.76 -9.93
CA ALA A 71 -7.00 -10.58 -10.98
C ALA A 71 -5.80 -9.72 -10.51
N LEU A 72 -6.06 -8.65 -9.75
CA LEU A 72 -5.03 -7.82 -9.12
C LEU A 72 -4.22 -8.61 -8.08
N ASP A 73 -4.87 -9.41 -7.24
CA ASP A 73 -4.19 -10.26 -6.26
C ASP A 73 -3.27 -11.29 -6.96
N ALA A 74 -3.71 -11.86 -8.09
CA ALA A 74 -2.90 -12.77 -8.90
C ALA A 74 -1.71 -12.07 -9.58
N LEU A 75 -1.89 -10.82 -10.03
CA LEU A 75 -0.79 -10.00 -10.56
C LEU A 75 0.23 -9.67 -9.47
N LEU A 76 -0.23 -9.31 -8.26
CA LEU A 76 0.63 -9.04 -7.13
C LEU A 76 1.43 -10.28 -6.70
N ALA A 77 0.77 -11.44 -6.63
CA ALA A 77 1.45 -12.71 -6.30
C ALA A 77 2.57 -13.06 -7.32
N ALA A 78 2.44 -12.63 -8.57
CA ALA A 78 3.46 -12.86 -9.60
C ALA A 78 4.69 -11.94 -9.47
N GLU A 79 4.61 -10.84 -8.71
CA GLU A 79 5.74 -9.93 -8.49
C GLU A 79 6.80 -10.50 -7.53
N GLY A 80 6.45 -11.51 -6.73
CA GLY A 80 7.35 -12.19 -5.80
C GLY A 80 7.54 -11.46 -4.46
N ASP A 81 8.37 -12.04 -3.59
CA ASP A 81 8.38 -11.74 -2.14
C ASP A 81 9.38 -10.65 -1.68
N ALA A 82 10.17 -10.08 -2.60
CA ALA A 82 11.25 -9.16 -2.22
C ALA A 82 10.79 -7.70 -2.23
N VAL A 83 10.13 -7.25 -1.16
CA VAL A 83 9.85 -5.83 -0.92
C VAL A 83 10.89 -5.26 0.06
N PRO A 84 11.74 -4.32 -0.38
CA PRO A 84 12.77 -3.78 0.50
C PRO A 84 12.16 -2.91 1.61
N PRO A 85 12.82 -2.82 2.79
CA PRO A 85 12.37 -1.92 3.84
C PRO A 85 12.57 -0.45 3.45
N VAL A 86 11.66 0.41 3.88
CA VAL A 86 11.85 1.87 3.80
C VAL A 86 13.06 2.27 4.67
N PRO A 87 13.95 3.15 4.20
CA PRO A 87 15.09 3.62 4.99
C PRO A 87 14.65 4.14 6.37
N GLY A 88 15.26 3.60 7.43
CA GLY A 88 14.96 3.97 8.81
C GLY A 88 13.80 3.21 9.45
N ALA A 89 12.99 2.45 8.71
CA ALA A 89 11.87 1.67 9.26
C ALA A 89 12.32 0.70 10.36
N GLY A 90 13.37 -0.09 10.11
CA GLY A 90 13.93 -1.00 11.12
C GLY A 90 14.48 -0.27 12.35
N GLY A 91 15.10 0.90 12.15
CA GLY A 91 15.59 1.73 13.26
C GLY A 91 14.47 2.30 14.12
N LEU A 92 13.37 2.73 13.49
CA LEU A 92 12.16 3.19 14.19
C LEU A 92 11.57 2.06 15.05
N LEU A 93 11.37 0.87 14.48
CA LEU A 93 10.81 -0.28 15.22
C LEU A 93 11.70 -0.65 16.42
N ALA A 94 13.03 -0.69 16.22
CA ALA A 94 13.98 -0.93 17.31
C ALA A 94 13.93 0.13 18.41
N ALA A 95 13.72 1.40 18.06
CA ALA A 95 13.57 2.49 19.01
C ALA A 95 12.27 2.39 19.82
N LEU A 96 11.15 2.02 19.17
CA LEU A 96 9.86 1.82 19.83
C LEU A 96 9.92 0.67 20.85
N GLU A 97 10.55 -0.45 20.47
CA GLU A 97 10.84 -1.60 21.34
C GLU A 97 11.66 -1.18 22.57
N ALA A 98 12.81 -0.52 22.34
CA ALA A 98 13.70 -0.08 23.42
C ALA A 98 13.01 0.91 24.40
N ALA A 99 12.14 1.77 23.89
CA ALA A 99 11.37 2.72 24.68
C ALA A 99 10.11 2.12 25.32
N ARG A 100 9.78 0.84 25.04
CA ARG A 100 8.54 0.17 25.46
C ARG A 100 7.27 0.95 25.07
N VAL A 101 7.29 1.57 23.89
CA VAL A 101 6.13 2.25 23.32
C VAL A 101 5.30 1.19 22.58
N PRO A 102 4.03 0.95 22.98
CA PRO A 102 3.17 0.03 22.26
C PRO A 102 2.98 0.45 20.81
N TRP A 103 3.02 -0.51 19.89
CA TRP A 103 2.74 -0.25 18.49
C TRP A 103 1.95 -1.39 17.84
N ALA A 104 1.26 -1.07 16.76
CA ALA A 104 0.50 -2.03 15.95
C ALA A 104 0.54 -1.64 14.47
N LEU A 105 0.37 -2.62 13.60
CA LEU A 105 0.18 -2.41 12.17
C LEU A 105 -1.30 -2.13 11.86
N VAL A 106 -1.55 -1.17 10.97
CA VAL A 106 -2.88 -0.84 10.45
C VAL A 106 -2.74 -0.60 8.95
N THR A 107 -3.34 -1.45 8.12
CA THR A 107 -3.20 -1.49 6.65
C THR A 107 -4.55 -1.76 5.99
#